data_AF-D3PHT0-F1
#
_entry.id   AF-D3PHT0-F1
#
_cell.length_a   1.000
_cell.length_b   1.000
_cell.length_c   1.000
_cell.angle_alpha   90.00
_cell.angle_beta   90.00
_cell.angle_gamma   90.00
#
_symmetry.space_group_name_H-M   'P 1'
#
loop_
_entity.id
_entity.type
_entity.pdbx_description
1 polymer ?
#
loop_
_entity_poly.entity_id
_entity_poly.type
_entity_poly.pdbx_seq_one_letter_code
_entity_poly.pdbx_strand_id
1 'polypeptide(L)'
;MPVQRRGMRALQIWCQRVTSEYSLVDIKDLSHSFRDGLAFCAIIHHFRPELIPEFHVLKPDNIYDNNDLAYRIAEDTLGIPSLLDPQDMVDTETPDKFSVVTYVSQFYHLFKDEDGSRSPNVSLTNLSRNSESENDSVLQSSSENNTPQGTPTVAPKRIINQSELIEKYGKDIFNSSSNNKTKLSNSNNSVVARMSHELSLKVKIGNEK
;
A
#
# COMPACT_ATOMS: atom_id res chain seq x y z
N MET A 1 14.11 27.12 -4.39
CA MET A 1 14.34 25.94 -3.53
C MET A 1 13.22 24.94 -3.79
N PRO A 2 13.50 23.65 -4.04
CA PRO A 2 12.44 22.65 -4.05
C PRO A 2 11.89 22.54 -2.63
N VAL A 3 10.63 22.94 -2.44
CA VAL A 3 9.96 22.78 -1.15
C VAL A 3 9.80 21.27 -0.95
N GLN A 4 10.56 20.68 -0.04
CA GLN A 4 10.38 19.29 0.36
C GLN A 4 9.04 19.19 1.09
N ARG A 5 7.95 19.02 0.33
CA ARG A 5 6.63 18.82 0.89
C ARG A 5 6.57 17.36 1.32
N ARG A 6 6.33 17.11 2.61
CA ARG A 6 6.06 15.77 3.18
C ARG A 6 4.61 15.72 3.68
N GLY A 7 4.05 14.53 3.80
CA GLY A 7 2.70 14.31 4.33
C GLY A 7 1.58 14.62 3.34
N MET A 8 0.34 14.75 3.84
CA MET A 8 -0.89 14.85 3.03
C MET A 8 -0.86 15.99 1.98
N ARG A 9 -0.29 17.15 2.33
CA ARG A 9 -0.15 18.28 1.39
C ARG A 9 0.69 17.91 0.17
N ALA A 10 1.73 17.10 0.35
CA ALA A 10 2.58 16.65 -0.74
C ALA A 10 1.82 15.68 -1.65
N LEU A 11 1.07 14.75 -1.06
CA LEU A 11 0.23 13.81 -1.80
C LEU A 11 -0.84 14.53 -2.62
N GLN A 12 -1.51 15.53 -2.04
CA GLN A 12 -2.48 16.35 -2.77
C GLN A 12 -1.84 17.05 -3.97
N ILE A 13 -0.66 17.66 -3.78
CA ILE A 13 0.06 18.34 -4.86
C ILE A 13 0.50 17.36 -5.95
N TRP A 14 0.89 16.14 -5.57
CA TRP A 14 1.17 15.06 -6.51
C TRP A 14 -0.06 14.74 -7.36
N CYS A 15 -1.21 14.53 -6.72
CA CYS A 15 -2.47 14.27 -7.44
C CYS A 15 -2.81 15.42 -8.40
N GLN A 16 -2.73 16.67 -7.93
CA GLN A 16 -2.97 17.86 -8.76
C GLN A 16 -2.04 17.93 -9.98
N ARG A 17 -0.76 17.59 -9.81
CA ARG A 17 0.20 17.59 -10.93
C ARG A 17 -0.16 16.52 -11.96
N VAL A 18 -0.34 15.28 -11.51
CA VAL A 18 -0.69 14.13 -12.36
C VAL A 18 -2.00 14.36 -13.10
N THR A 19 -2.95 15.05 -12.48
CA THR A 19 -4.28 15.32 -13.07
C THR A 19 -4.41 16.68 -13.75
N SER A 20 -3.30 17.44 -13.91
CA SER A 20 -3.35 18.82 -14.43
C SER A 20 -3.85 18.95 -15.87
N GLU A 21 -3.78 17.88 -16.67
CA GLU A 21 -4.24 17.85 -18.06
C GLU A 21 -5.73 17.50 -18.20
N TYR A 22 -6.41 17.16 -17.10
CA TYR A 22 -7.80 16.71 -17.10
C TYR A 22 -8.73 17.83 -16.67
N SER A 23 -9.40 18.48 -17.63
CA SER A 23 -10.26 19.64 -17.40
C SER A 23 -11.46 19.39 -16.48
N LEU A 24 -11.94 18.15 -16.39
CA LEU A 24 -13.05 17.75 -15.54
C LEU A 24 -12.63 17.39 -14.11
N VAL A 25 -11.32 17.43 -13.80
CA VAL A 25 -10.77 17.03 -12.50
C VAL A 25 -10.10 18.23 -11.84
N ASP A 26 -10.61 18.61 -10.66
CA ASP A 26 -10.08 19.73 -9.87
C ASP A 26 -9.89 19.30 -8.40
N ILE A 27 -8.67 18.93 -8.05
CA ILE A 27 -8.34 18.36 -6.74
C ILE A 27 -8.06 19.48 -5.73
N LYS A 28 -9.04 19.78 -4.86
CA LYS A 28 -8.91 20.80 -3.79
C LYS A 28 -8.67 20.21 -2.41
N ASP A 29 -9.06 18.97 -2.22
CA ASP A 29 -8.90 18.21 -0.99
C ASP A 29 -8.68 16.72 -1.30
N LEU A 30 -8.41 15.95 -0.25
CA LEU A 30 -8.29 14.48 -0.32
C LEU A 30 -9.55 13.85 0.29
N SER A 31 -10.72 14.37 -0.05
CA SER A 31 -12.03 13.86 0.37
C SER A 31 -13.06 14.07 -0.75
N HIS A 32 -13.76 15.21 -0.75
CA HIS A 32 -14.85 15.49 -1.69
C HIS A 32 -14.37 15.50 -3.15
N SER A 33 -13.16 15.97 -3.41
CA SER A 33 -12.58 16.04 -4.78
C SER A 33 -12.35 14.67 -5.40
N PHE A 34 -12.44 13.58 -4.62
CA PHE A 34 -12.30 12.20 -5.09
C PHE A 34 -13.64 11.48 -5.17
N ARG A 35 -14.73 12.11 -4.68
CA ARG A 35 -16.03 11.45 -4.54
C ARG A 35 -16.56 10.97 -5.89
N ASP A 36 -16.48 11.80 -6.92
CA ASP A 36 -17.03 11.51 -8.24
C ASP A 36 -16.28 10.41 -9.02
N GLY A 37 -15.19 9.88 -8.48
CA GLY A 37 -14.36 8.84 -9.09
C GLY A 37 -13.45 9.32 -10.21
N LEU A 38 -13.64 10.53 -10.76
CA LEU A 38 -12.87 11.01 -11.90
C LEU A 38 -11.40 11.24 -11.54
N ALA A 39 -11.11 11.66 -10.31
CA ALA A 39 -9.74 11.81 -9.84
C ALA A 39 -8.97 10.47 -9.84
N PHE A 40 -9.61 9.36 -9.46
CA PHE A 40 -9.00 8.03 -9.51
C PHE A 40 -8.77 7.59 -10.96
N CYS A 41 -9.81 7.71 -11.81
CA CYS A 41 -9.70 7.41 -13.23
C CYS A 41 -8.58 8.23 -13.91
N ALA A 42 -8.45 9.51 -13.58
CA ALA A 42 -7.45 10.39 -14.20
C ALA A 42 -6.02 10.03 -13.78
N ILE A 43 -5.81 9.66 -12.51
CA ILE A 43 -4.51 9.15 -12.04
C ILE A 43 -4.13 7.88 -12.80
N ILE A 44 -5.06 6.93 -12.95
CA ILE A 44 -4.81 5.69 -13.69
C ILE A 44 -4.51 5.99 -15.17
N HIS A 45 -5.36 6.78 -15.82
CA HIS A 45 -5.22 7.13 -17.24
C HIS A 45 -3.92 7.90 -17.53
N HIS A 46 -3.41 8.71 -16.59
CA HIS A 46 -2.16 9.45 -16.77
C HIS A 46 -0.95 8.52 -16.95
N PHE A 47 -0.86 7.47 -16.13
CA PHE A 47 0.27 6.52 -16.21
C PHE A 47 0.02 5.40 -17.20
N ARG A 48 -1.24 5.01 -17.39
CA ARG A 48 -1.68 3.87 -18.20
C ARG A 48 -2.95 4.22 -19.00
N PRO A 49 -2.83 5.03 -20.07
CA PRO A 49 -3.98 5.48 -20.86
C PRO A 49 -4.73 4.31 -21.52
N GLU A 50 -4.06 3.19 -21.77
CA GLU A 50 -4.64 1.99 -22.36
C GLU A 50 -5.70 1.31 -21.48
N LEU A 51 -5.71 1.57 -20.17
CA LEU A 51 -6.65 0.94 -19.24
C LEU A 51 -8.01 1.66 -19.21
N ILE A 52 -8.05 2.94 -19.58
CA ILE A 52 -9.29 3.73 -19.65
C ILE A 52 -9.33 4.51 -20.97
N PRO A 53 -9.47 3.84 -22.14
CA PRO A 53 -9.39 4.52 -23.44
C PRO A 53 -10.42 5.63 -23.62
N GLU A 54 -11.60 5.46 -23.03
CA GLU A 54 -12.74 6.36 -23.16
C GLU A 54 -12.85 7.35 -21.99
N PHE A 55 -11.74 7.77 -21.37
CA PHE A 55 -11.78 8.69 -20.21
C PHE A 55 -12.63 9.94 -20.48
N HIS A 56 -12.55 10.50 -21.68
CA HIS A 56 -13.26 11.74 -22.05
C HIS A 56 -14.79 11.65 -22.05
N VAL A 57 -15.38 10.44 -22.04
CA VAL A 57 -16.85 10.28 -21.98
C VAL A 57 -17.37 10.13 -20.55
N LEU A 58 -16.46 9.94 -19.58
CA LEU A 58 -16.82 9.85 -18.17
C LEU A 58 -17.41 11.17 -17.69
N LYS A 59 -18.42 11.07 -16.82
CA LYS A 59 -19.16 12.22 -16.30
C LYS A 59 -19.13 12.20 -14.78
N PRO A 60 -19.03 13.37 -14.12
CA PRO A 60 -18.98 13.46 -12.66
C PRO A 60 -20.27 12.94 -11.98
N ASP A 61 -21.40 12.97 -12.69
CA ASP A 61 -22.69 12.48 -12.18
C ASP A 61 -22.72 10.95 -12.01
N ASN A 62 -21.85 10.21 -12.71
CA ASN A 62 -21.78 8.75 -12.67
C ASN A 62 -20.85 8.25 -11.54
N ILE A 63 -21.11 8.72 -10.32
CA ILE A 63 -20.25 8.49 -9.14
C ILE A 63 -19.93 7.01 -8.94
N TYR A 64 -20.95 6.15 -8.93
CA TYR A 64 -20.79 4.72 -8.71
C TYR A 64 -19.90 4.09 -9.78
N ASP A 65 -20.26 4.26 -11.06
CA ASP A 65 -19.59 3.60 -12.17
C ASP A 65 -18.14 4.06 -12.33
N ASN A 66 -17.87 5.35 -12.10
CA ASN A 66 -16.51 5.87 -12.17
C ASN A 66 -15.62 5.25 -11.07
N ASN A 67 -16.12 5.16 -9.84
CA ASN A 67 -15.36 4.56 -8.73
C ASN A 67 -15.19 3.05 -8.93
N ASP A 68 -16.25 2.32 -9.29
CA ASP A 68 -16.17 0.87 -9.57
C ASP A 68 -15.15 0.57 -10.67
N LEU A 69 -15.20 1.31 -11.78
CA LEU A 69 -14.25 1.19 -12.88
C LEU A 69 -12.80 1.39 -12.40
N ALA A 70 -12.54 2.48 -11.68
CA ALA A 70 -11.20 2.79 -11.19
C ALA A 70 -10.68 1.71 -10.24
N TYR A 71 -11.52 1.25 -9.31
CA TYR A 71 -11.11 0.31 -8.26
C TYR A 71 -10.86 -1.09 -8.84
N ARG A 72 -11.71 -1.54 -9.78
CA ARG A 72 -11.51 -2.81 -10.48
C ARG A 72 -10.24 -2.81 -11.32
N ILE A 73 -9.98 -1.75 -12.08
CA ILE A 73 -8.73 -1.64 -12.85
C ILE A 73 -7.52 -1.63 -11.90
N ALA A 74 -7.62 -0.91 -10.80
CA ALA A 74 -6.56 -0.84 -9.80
C ALA A 74 -6.27 -2.22 -9.19
N GLU A 75 -7.29 -3.00 -8.84
CA GLU A 75 -7.14 -4.33 -8.26
C GLU A 75 -6.67 -5.36 -9.29
N ASP A 76 -7.37 -5.47 -10.42
CA ASP A 76 -7.15 -6.53 -11.41
C ASP A 76 -5.83 -6.35 -12.19
N THR A 77 -5.45 -5.10 -12.48
CA THR A 77 -4.32 -4.80 -13.39
C THR A 77 -3.13 -4.19 -12.67
N LEU A 78 -3.36 -3.32 -11.69
CA LEU A 78 -2.29 -2.62 -10.96
C LEU A 78 -1.90 -3.31 -9.65
N GLY A 79 -2.69 -4.29 -9.19
CA GLY A 79 -2.47 -5.00 -7.93
C GLY A 79 -2.66 -4.14 -6.68
N ILE A 80 -3.42 -3.04 -6.80
CA ILE A 80 -3.77 -2.16 -5.68
C ILE A 80 -5.11 -2.65 -5.11
N PRO A 81 -5.15 -3.25 -3.91
CA PRO A 81 -6.39 -3.74 -3.31
C PRO A 81 -7.36 -2.60 -3.08
N SER A 82 -8.64 -2.81 -3.43
CA SER A 82 -9.68 -1.81 -3.19
C SER A 82 -9.87 -1.58 -1.69
N LEU A 83 -9.71 -0.34 -1.23
CA LEU A 83 -9.91 0.05 0.17
C LEU A 83 -11.21 0.82 0.41
N LEU A 84 -11.90 1.17 -0.66
CA LEU A 84 -13.09 2.01 -0.65
C LEU A 84 -14.21 1.27 -1.38
N ASP A 85 -15.44 1.46 -0.94
CA ASP A 85 -16.61 0.94 -1.62
C ASP A 85 -17.20 2.04 -2.53
N PRO A 86 -17.40 1.78 -3.84
CA PRO A 86 -18.09 2.73 -4.73
C PRO A 86 -19.47 3.15 -4.19
N GLN A 87 -20.18 2.25 -3.50
CA GLN A 87 -21.49 2.54 -2.92
C GLN A 87 -21.38 3.59 -1.80
N ASP A 88 -20.38 3.47 -0.92
CA ASP A 88 -20.14 4.44 0.16
C ASP A 88 -19.86 5.85 -0.38
N MET A 89 -19.23 5.96 -1.56
CA MET A 89 -18.97 7.24 -2.24
C MET A 89 -20.25 7.91 -2.76
N VAL A 90 -21.24 7.11 -3.17
CA VAL A 90 -22.56 7.62 -3.57
C VAL A 90 -23.30 8.12 -2.34
N ASP A 91 -23.34 7.30 -1.29
CA ASP A 91 -24.17 7.51 -0.10
C ASP A 91 -23.65 8.64 0.80
N THR A 92 -22.36 8.97 0.72
CA THR A 92 -21.72 10.00 1.53
C THR A 92 -21.29 11.20 0.69
N GLU A 93 -21.79 12.40 1.01
CA GLU A 93 -21.41 13.64 0.30
C GLU A 93 -19.93 14.01 0.52
N THR A 94 -19.39 13.75 1.69
CA THR A 94 -17.96 13.98 2.00
C THR A 94 -17.33 12.69 2.54
N PRO A 95 -16.62 11.92 1.70
CA PRO A 95 -16.00 10.67 2.14
C PRO A 95 -14.89 10.93 3.17
N ASP A 96 -14.60 9.92 4.00
CA ASP A 96 -13.57 10.03 5.03
C ASP A 96 -12.20 10.31 4.40
N LYS A 97 -11.60 11.41 4.85
CA LYS A 97 -10.34 11.90 4.31
C LYS A 97 -9.19 10.92 4.52
N PHE A 98 -9.13 10.24 5.66
CA PHE A 98 -8.01 9.33 5.93
C PHE A 98 -8.12 8.04 5.10
N SER A 99 -9.33 7.55 4.87
CA SER A 99 -9.58 6.44 3.94
C SER A 99 -9.15 6.80 2.52
N VAL A 100 -9.55 7.97 2.00
CA VAL A 100 -9.13 8.46 0.67
C VAL A 100 -7.61 8.65 0.61
N VAL A 101 -7.00 9.31 1.61
CA VAL A 101 -5.54 9.47 1.69
C VAL A 101 -4.82 8.13 1.65
N THR A 102 -5.30 7.15 2.43
CA THR A 102 -4.69 5.82 2.51
C THR A 102 -4.75 5.14 1.15
N TYR A 103 -5.90 5.19 0.48
CA TYR A 103 -6.05 4.59 -0.83
C TYR A 103 -5.21 5.27 -1.91
N VAL A 104 -5.29 6.60 -2.03
CA VAL A 104 -4.48 7.40 -2.97
C VAL A 104 -2.97 7.22 -2.74
N SER A 105 -2.55 6.99 -1.49
CA SER A 105 -1.14 6.73 -1.20
C SER A 105 -0.63 5.46 -1.88
N GLN A 106 -1.47 4.46 -2.11
CA GLN A 106 -1.06 3.24 -2.83
C GLN A 106 -0.71 3.56 -4.29
N PHE A 107 -1.56 4.34 -4.97
CA PHE A 107 -1.28 4.84 -6.32
C PHE A 107 0.03 5.63 -6.37
N TYR A 108 0.25 6.52 -5.41
CA TYR A 108 1.50 7.27 -5.32
C TYR A 108 2.72 6.34 -5.18
N HIS A 109 2.66 5.34 -4.30
CA HIS A 109 3.80 4.43 -4.12
C HIS A 109 4.11 3.61 -5.37
N LEU A 110 3.08 3.25 -6.14
CA LEU A 110 3.23 2.56 -7.41
C LEU A 110 3.88 3.46 -8.47
N PHE A 111 3.40 4.70 -8.62
CA PHE A 111 3.77 5.57 -9.75
C PHE A 111 4.85 6.63 -9.46
N LYS A 112 5.29 6.80 -8.21
CA LYS A 112 6.27 7.85 -7.82
C LYS A 112 7.59 7.81 -8.60
N ASP A 113 7.99 6.65 -9.10
CA ASP A 113 9.23 6.48 -9.88
C ASP A 113 9.01 6.74 -11.37
N GLU A 114 7.76 6.70 -11.86
CA GLU A 114 7.37 6.95 -13.25
C GLU A 114 7.14 8.45 -13.54
N ASP A 115 6.70 9.22 -12.53
CA ASP A 115 6.36 10.66 -12.62
C ASP A 115 7.59 11.59 -12.83
N GLY A 116 8.76 11.07 -13.20
CA GLY A 116 9.99 11.82 -13.53
C GLY A 116 10.52 12.77 -12.44
N SER A 117 9.86 12.81 -11.29
CA SER A 117 9.97 13.84 -10.26
C SER A 117 10.49 13.24 -8.97
N ARG A 118 11.60 12.51 -9.10
CA ARG A 118 12.31 11.93 -7.96
C ARG A 118 12.72 13.02 -6.96
N SER A 119 12.23 12.87 -5.72
CA SER A 119 13.00 13.31 -4.55
C SER A 119 14.03 12.20 -4.25
N PRO A 120 15.34 12.48 -4.09
CA PRO A 120 16.40 11.48 -4.14
C PRO A 120 16.49 10.42 -3.02
N ASN A 121 15.45 10.14 -2.21
CA ASN A 121 15.70 9.35 -0.99
C ASN A 121 14.50 8.60 -0.36
N VAL A 122 13.85 7.69 -1.10
CA VAL A 122 13.05 6.62 -0.48
C VAL A 122 13.19 5.33 -1.29
N SER A 123 14.26 4.57 -1.03
CA SER A 123 14.33 3.15 -1.37
C SER A 123 13.45 2.38 -0.40
N LEU A 124 12.24 2.03 -0.83
CA LEU A 124 11.41 1.00 -0.18
C LEU A 124 11.40 -0.23 -1.07
N THR A 125 12.58 -0.82 -1.27
CA THR A 125 12.70 -2.20 -1.73
C THR A 125 12.82 -3.05 -0.48
N ASN A 126 11.74 -3.77 -0.13
CA ASN A 126 11.74 -5.14 0.40
C ASN A 126 10.45 -5.41 1.19
N LEU A 127 9.39 -5.82 0.49
CA LEU A 127 8.30 -6.57 1.09
C LEU A 127 7.97 -7.81 0.24
N SER A 128 8.96 -8.71 0.13
CA SER A 128 8.76 -10.17 0.09
C SER A 128 10.09 -10.89 -0.21
N ARG A 129 10.77 -11.39 0.84
CA ARG A 129 11.36 -12.74 0.85
C ARG A 129 11.86 -13.09 2.24
N ASN A 130 11.26 -14.13 2.78
CA ASN A 130 11.60 -14.80 4.02
C ASN A 130 12.74 -15.80 3.73
N SER A 131 13.94 -15.63 4.31
CA SER A 131 14.93 -16.70 4.62
C SER A 131 16.34 -16.15 4.94
N GLU A 132 16.72 -16.29 6.21
CA GLU A 132 18.03 -16.75 6.72
C GLU A 132 19.36 -16.00 6.44
N SER A 133 20.15 -15.94 7.51
CA SER A 133 21.61 -15.72 7.64
C SER A 133 22.13 -14.28 7.63
N GLU A 134 22.28 -13.72 8.84
CA GLU A 134 23.23 -12.64 9.12
C GLU A 134 24.65 -13.21 9.11
N ASN A 135 25.52 -12.64 8.27
CA ASN A 135 26.98 -12.73 8.38
C ASN A 135 27.59 -11.42 7.84
N ASP A 136 27.95 -10.55 8.78
CA ASP A 136 29.18 -9.76 8.89
C ASP A 136 29.65 -8.75 7.81
N SER A 137 30.36 -7.74 8.32
CA SER A 137 31.27 -6.76 7.70
C SER A 137 30.75 -5.35 7.32
N VAL A 138 30.86 -4.46 8.30
CA VAL A 138 31.74 -3.25 8.31
C VAL A 138 32.03 -2.59 6.96
N LEU A 139 31.76 -1.29 6.82
CA LEU A 139 32.74 -0.31 6.32
C LEU A 139 32.38 1.12 6.75
N GLN A 140 33.24 1.63 7.62
CA GLN A 140 33.36 3.02 8.05
C GLN A 140 34.30 3.72 7.07
N SER A 141 33.93 4.91 6.59
CA SER A 141 34.93 5.89 6.19
C SER A 141 34.45 7.30 6.54
N SER A 142 35.15 7.85 7.51
CA SER A 142 35.20 9.26 7.91
C SER A 142 35.90 10.09 6.84
N SER A 143 35.43 11.31 6.61
CA SER A 143 36.27 12.42 6.16
C SER A 143 35.65 13.74 6.64
N GLU A 144 36.49 14.52 7.29
CA GLU A 144 36.17 15.67 8.13
C GLU A 144 36.16 17.01 7.35
N ASN A 145 35.63 18.02 8.05
CA ASN A 145 36.08 19.42 8.10
C ASN A 145 35.28 20.51 7.35
N ASN A 146 34.83 21.47 8.19
CA ASN A 146 34.69 22.92 7.99
C ASN A 146 33.26 23.51 8.03
N THR A 147 32.80 23.97 9.21
CA THR A 147 32.02 25.23 9.36
C THR A 147 31.98 25.70 10.85
N PRO A 148 31.86 27.02 11.13
CA PRO A 148 32.34 27.67 12.34
C PRO A 148 31.35 27.77 13.53
N GLN A 149 31.95 28.18 14.63
CA GLN A 149 31.54 28.17 16.04
C GLN A 149 30.38 29.14 16.38
N GLY A 150 29.29 28.60 16.92
CA GLY A 150 28.14 29.38 17.42
C GLY A 150 27.08 28.62 18.21
N THR A 151 27.36 27.41 18.70
CA THR A 151 26.39 26.64 19.53
C THR A 151 27.07 26.21 20.84
N PRO A 152 26.44 26.42 22.02
CA PRO A 152 26.98 25.93 23.28
C PRO A 152 27.06 24.40 23.33
N THR A 153 28.14 23.96 23.96
CA THR A 153 28.67 22.61 24.16
C THR A 153 27.66 21.56 24.66
N VAL A 154 27.54 20.49 23.87
CA VAL A 154 27.36 19.06 24.21
C VAL A 154 26.65 18.71 25.53
N ALA A 155 25.41 18.21 25.41
CA ALA A 155 24.95 17.09 26.23
C ALA A 155 25.22 15.79 25.45
N PRO A 156 25.88 14.78 26.02
CA PRO A 156 26.14 13.53 25.32
C PRO A 156 24.81 12.83 24.99
N LYS A 157 24.60 12.49 23.72
CA LYS A 157 23.54 11.56 23.33
C LYS A 157 23.86 10.22 24.00
N ARG A 158 23.11 9.89 25.05
CA ARG A 158 23.21 8.59 25.73
C ARG A 158 22.83 7.53 24.69
N ILE A 159 23.82 6.75 24.25
CA ILE A 159 23.58 5.57 23.43
C ILE A 159 22.90 4.57 24.36
N ILE A 160 21.62 4.33 24.15
CA ILE A 160 20.86 3.38 24.94
C ILE A 160 21.24 1.99 24.45
N ASN A 161 22.05 1.28 25.24
CA ASN A 161 22.43 -0.09 24.93
C ASN A 161 21.32 -1.04 25.38
N GLN A 162 21.04 -2.08 24.57
CA GLN A 162 19.99 -3.06 24.88
C GLN A 162 20.23 -3.76 26.24
N SER A 163 21.49 -3.93 26.65
CA SER A 163 21.86 -4.45 27.97
C SER A 163 21.36 -3.58 29.13
N GLU A 164 21.40 -2.25 28.98
CA GLU A 164 20.97 -1.28 30.00
C GLU A 164 19.43 -1.27 30.16
N LEU A 165 18.71 -1.48 29.06
CA LEU A 165 17.25 -1.63 29.07
C LEU A 165 16.81 -2.96 29.67
N ILE A 166 17.54 -4.03 29.39
CA ILE A 166 17.30 -5.36 29.96
C ILE A 166 17.51 -5.35 31.47
N GLU A 167 18.52 -4.64 31.97
CA GLU A 167 18.77 -4.49 33.41
C GLU A 167 17.67 -3.67 34.09
N LYS A 168 17.19 -2.61 33.42
CA LYS A 168 16.18 -1.71 33.97
C LYS A 168 14.75 -2.27 33.95
N TYR A 169 14.42 -3.07 32.94
CA TYR A 169 13.03 -3.51 32.69
C TYR A 169 12.83 -5.03 32.65
N GLY A 170 13.89 -5.83 32.82
CA GLY A 170 13.81 -7.30 32.77
C GLY A 170 13.83 -7.87 31.35
N LYS A 171 14.34 -9.11 31.21
CA LYS A 171 14.45 -9.82 29.91
C LYS A 171 13.10 -10.30 29.35
N ASP A 172 12.10 -10.35 30.19
CA ASP A 172 10.76 -10.88 29.95
C ASP A 172 9.96 -10.05 28.94
N ILE A 173 10.21 -8.74 28.84
CA ILE A 173 9.57 -7.86 27.85
C ILE A 173 10.08 -8.14 26.43
N PHE A 174 11.36 -8.52 26.30
CA PHE A 174 11.98 -8.76 25.00
C PHE A 174 11.80 -10.19 24.48
N ASN A 175 11.21 -11.08 25.26
CA ASN A 175 11.14 -12.50 24.96
C ASN A 175 9.70 -13.02 24.81
N SER A 176 8.91 -12.35 23.96
CA SER A 176 7.66 -12.92 23.45
C SER A 176 7.70 -12.97 21.93
N SER A 177 8.24 -14.08 21.40
CA SER A 177 7.55 -14.92 20.41
C SER A 177 8.54 -15.92 19.82
N SER A 178 8.53 -17.14 20.36
CA SER A 178 8.81 -18.39 19.63
C SER A 178 8.79 -19.54 20.62
N ASN A 179 7.61 -20.10 20.85
CA ASN A 179 7.46 -21.47 21.33
C ASN A 179 6.06 -21.95 20.96
N ASN A 180 5.96 -22.66 19.83
CA ASN A 180 4.93 -23.69 19.59
C ASN A 180 5.33 -24.56 18.39
N LYS A 181 6.23 -25.51 18.65
CA LYS A 181 6.39 -26.81 17.96
C LYS A 181 7.02 -27.70 19.05
N THR A 182 6.49 -28.85 19.49
CA THR A 182 5.89 -29.95 18.73
C THR A 182 5.38 -31.01 19.74
N LYS A 183 4.31 -31.75 19.40
CA LYS A 183 4.14 -33.23 19.44
C LYS A 183 2.84 -33.77 20.07
N LEU A 184 2.42 -34.89 19.47
CA LEU A 184 1.30 -35.82 19.73
C LEU A 184 -0.06 -35.35 19.18
N SER A 185 -0.85 -36.14 18.46
CA SER A 185 -0.76 -37.56 18.09
C SER A 185 -1.73 -37.82 16.93
N ASN A 186 -1.28 -38.62 15.98
CA ASN A 186 -2.03 -39.62 15.21
C ASN A 186 -3.53 -39.78 15.54
N SER A 187 -4.43 -39.38 14.62
CA SER A 187 -5.64 -40.14 14.24
C SER A 187 -6.37 -39.43 13.09
N ASN A 188 -6.86 -40.22 12.13
CA ASN A 188 -7.94 -39.91 11.18
C ASN A 188 -7.54 -39.42 9.77
N ASN A 189 -6.72 -40.23 9.10
CA ASN A 189 -7.02 -40.56 7.70
C ASN A 189 -8.37 -41.31 7.64
N SER A 190 -9.50 -40.64 7.43
CA SER A 190 -10.74 -41.34 7.03
C SER A 190 -11.80 -40.55 6.26
N VAL A 191 -11.63 -39.24 5.98
CA VAL A 191 -12.72 -38.45 5.35
C VAL A 191 -12.51 -38.23 3.84
N VAL A 192 -11.28 -38.24 3.35
CA VAL A 192 -10.99 -37.90 1.94
C VAL A 192 -11.23 -39.07 0.97
N ALA A 193 -11.36 -40.31 1.49
CA ALA A 193 -11.64 -41.49 0.66
C ALA A 193 -13.14 -41.75 0.41
N ARG A 194 -14.07 -40.94 0.97
CA ARG A 194 -15.52 -41.19 0.87
C ARG A 194 -16.28 -40.26 -0.08
N MET A 195 -15.65 -39.22 -0.63
CA MET A 195 -16.32 -38.32 -1.58
C MET A 195 -16.04 -38.64 -3.07
N SER A 196 -15.03 -39.47 -3.36
CA SER A 196 -14.68 -39.84 -4.75
C SER A 196 -15.44 -41.06 -5.29
N HIS A 197 -16.31 -41.69 -4.50
CA HIS A 197 -17.16 -42.80 -4.97
C HIS A 197 -18.60 -42.38 -5.30
N GLU A 198 -19.03 -41.17 -4.93
CA GLU A 198 -20.41 -40.72 -5.16
C GLU A 198 -20.62 -39.96 -6.49
N LEU A 199 -19.56 -39.48 -7.14
CA LEU A 199 -19.66 -38.88 -8.48
C LEU A 199 -19.59 -39.89 -9.64
N SER A 200 -19.26 -41.16 -9.37
CA SER A 200 -19.16 -42.19 -10.42
C SER A 200 -20.46 -42.97 -10.67
N LEU A 201 -21.49 -42.82 -9.81
CA LEU A 201 -22.78 -43.50 -9.97
C LEU A 201 -23.89 -42.66 -10.60
N LYS A 202 -23.75 -41.32 -10.69
CA LYS A 202 -24.77 -40.46 -11.34
C LYS A 202 -24.62 -40.30 -12.86
N VAL A 203 -23.54 -40.77 -13.47
CA VAL A 203 -23.36 -40.74 -14.93
C VAL A 203 -23.93 -41.99 -15.62
N LYS A 204 -24.25 -43.06 -14.87
CA LYS A 204 -24.67 -44.36 -15.45
C LYS A 204 -26.17 -44.64 -15.47
N ILE A 205 -27.03 -43.68 -15.08
CA ILE A 205 -28.51 -43.87 -15.07
C ILE A 205 -29.22 -43.03 -16.15
N GLY A 206 -28.49 -42.23 -16.95
CA GLY A 206 -29.07 -41.38 -17.99
C GLY A 206 -29.12 -41.97 -19.41
N ASN A 207 -28.79 -43.26 -19.61
CA ASN A 207 -28.60 -43.82 -20.95
C ASN A 207 -29.35 -45.15 -21.20
N GLU A 208 -30.50 -45.35 -20.57
CA GLU A 208 -31.48 -46.33 -21.02
C GLU A 208 -32.90 -45.80 -20.79
N LYS A 209 -33.45 -45.11 -21.80
CA LYS A 209 -34.81 -45.25 -22.33
C LYS A 209 -35.05 -44.31 -23.50
#